data_AF-D3V086-F1
#
_entry.id   AF-D3V086-F1
#
_cell.length_a   1.000
_cell.length_b   1.000
_cell.length_c   1.000
_cell.angle_alpha   90.00
_cell.angle_beta   90.00
_cell.angle_gamma   90.00
#
_symmetry.space_group_name_H-M   'P 1'
#
loop_
_entity.id
_entity.type
_entity.pdbx_description
1 polymer ?
#
loop_
_entity_poly.entity_id
_entity_poly.type
_entity_poly.pdbx_seq_one_letter_code
_entity_poly.pdbx_strand_id
1 'polypeptide(L)' 'MLAEKLRKEGLTLSDYRTRKLMKQFGLYVRQRKNYRAPRKGKAISTACNLLNRNFNPLAPNEVWTGEI' A
#
# COMPACT_ATOMS: atom_id res chain seq x y z
N MET A 1 -1.30 -5.14 20.21
CA MET A 1 -2.63 -4.56 19.81
C MET A 1 -2.64 -3.04 19.95
N LEU A 2 -3.64 -2.29 19.44
CA LEU A 2 -3.68 -0.81 19.58
C LEU A 2 -3.68 -0.38 21.06
N ALA A 3 -4.46 -1.04 21.92
CA ALA A 3 -4.49 -0.71 23.35
C ALA A 3 -3.13 -0.91 24.03
N GLU A 4 -2.32 -1.85 23.56
CA GLU A 4 -0.98 -2.09 24.09
C GLU A 4 -0.02 -0.96 23.74
N LYS A 5 -0.12 -0.39 22.53
CA LYS A 5 0.64 0.82 22.16
C LYS A 5 0.20 2.02 22.99
N LEU A 6 -1.10 2.22 23.15
CA LEU A 6 -1.66 3.30 23.97
C LEU A 6 -1.19 3.18 25.44
N ARG A 7 -1.11 1.96 25.99
CA ARG A 7 -0.55 1.73 27.33
C ARG A 7 0.93 2.11 27.43
N LYS A 8 1.74 1.88 26.40
CA LYS A 8 3.14 2.35 26.35
C LYS A 8 3.25 3.87 26.28
N GLU A 9 2.26 4.53 25.70
CA GLU A 9 2.13 5.99 25.67
C GLU A 9 1.56 6.58 26.97
N GLY A 10 1.32 5.74 27.99
CA GLY A 10 0.82 6.16 29.32
C GLY A 10 -0.71 6.15 29.46
N LEU A 11 -1.45 5.73 28.44
CA LEU A 11 -2.91 5.65 28.47
C LEU A 11 -3.36 4.28 29.01
N THR A 12 -3.91 4.25 30.22
CA THR A 12 -4.47 3.04 30.84
C THR A 12 -5.84 2.70 30.29
N LEU A 13 -5.87 2.11 29.09
CA LEU A 13 -7.08 1.68 28.39
C LEU A 13 -7.14 0.15 28.25
N SER A 14 -8.35 -0.39 28.42
CA SER A 14 -8.65 -1.79 28.07
C SER A 14 -8.90 -1.93 26.55
N ASP A 15 -8.72 -3.14 26.02
CA ASP A 15 -9.02 -3.41 24.60
C ASP A 15 -10.49 -3.14 24.26
N TYR A 16 -11.41 -3.37 25.21
CA TYR A 16 -12.82 -3.07 25.03
C TYR A 16 -13.06 -1.56 24.87
N ARG A 17 -12.49 -0.75 25.76
CA ARG A 17 -12.66 0.71 25.74
C ARG A 17 -12.07 1.33 24.49
N THR A 18 -10.89 0.84 24.08
CA THR A 18 -10.22 1.24 22.83
C THR A 18 -11.09 0.95 21.61
N ARG A 19 -11.65 -0.27 21.51
CA ARG A 19 -12.55 -0.64 20.39
C ARG A 19 -13.85 0.18 20.39
N LYS A 20 -14.42 0.49 21.55
CA LYS A 20 -15.64 1.31 21.66
C LYS A 20 -15.39 2.73 21.14
N LEU A 21 -14.28 3.35 21.56
CA LEU A 21 -13.87 4.67 21.08
C LEU A 21 -13.61 4.67 19.57
N MET A 22 -12.88 3.67 19.07
CA MET A 22 -12.65 3.53 17.63
C MET A 22 -13.96 3.49 16.83
N LYS A 23 -14.95 2.71 17.28
CA LYS A 23 -16.27 2.66 16.63
C LYS A 23 -17.00 4.01 16.69
N GLN A 24 -16.97 4.68 17.83
CA GLN A 24 -17.63 5.98 18.00
C GLN A 24 -17.04 7.06 17.07
N PHE A 25 -15.72 7.03 16.84
CA PHE A 25 -15.02 7.96 15.96
C PHE A 25 -14.90 7.46 14.51
N GLY A 26 -15.47 6.30 14.16
CA GLY A 26 -15.36 5.72 12.81
C GLY A 26 -13.94 5.29 12.41
N LEU A 27 -13.04 5.11 13.37
CA LEU A 27 -11.64 4.75 13.15
C LEU A 27 -11.49 3.24 12.96
N TYR A 28 -10.71 2.86 11.95
CA TYR A 28 -10.37 1.46 11.67
C TYR A 28 -8.85 1.28 11.58
N VAL A 29 -8.33 0.28 12.28
CA VAL A 29 -6.90 -0.08 12.19
C VAL A 29 -6.70 -0.95 10.95
N ARG A 30 -5.93 -0.45 9.99
CA ARG A 30 -5.49 -1.22 8.84
C ARG A 30 -4.08 -1.74 9.09
N GLN A 31 -3.93 -3.07 9.17
CA GLN A 31 -2.59 -3.67 9.20
C GLN A 31 -1.92 -3.46 7.84
N ARG A 32 -0.65 -3.04 7.88
CA ARG A 32 0.19 -3.00 6.68
C ARG A 32 0.33 -4.43 6.16
N LYS A 33 -0.03 -4.63 4.90
CA LYS A 33 0.24 -5.90 4.21
C LYS A 33 1.70 -5.91 3.78
N ASN A 34 2.41 -7.00 4.05
CA ASN A 34 3.75 -7.18 3.50
C ASN A 34 3.66 -7.32 1.98
N TYR A 35 4.65 -6.75 1.28
CA TYR A 35 4.78 -6.95 -0.15
C TYR A 35 4.96 -8.45 -0.43
N ARG A 36 4.22 -8.95 -1.41
CA ARG A 36 4.34 -10.33 -1.90
C ARG A 36 4.74 -10.27 -3.36
N ALA A 37 5.97 -10.67 -3.65
CA ALA A 37 6.43 -10.82 -5.02
C ALA A 37 5.53 -11.82 -5.77
N PRO A 38 5.28 -11.59 -7.08
CA PRO A 38 4.53 -12.53 -7.89
C PRO A 38 5.26 -13.87 -7.95
N ARG A 39 4.49 -14.96 -7.96
CA ARG A 39 5.05 -16.29 -8.24
C ARG A 39 5.32 -16.39 -9.75
N LYS A 40 6.40 -17.08 -10.15
CA LYS A 40 6.67 -17.39 -11.57
C LYS A 40 5.38 -17.90 -12.25
N GLY A 41 5.02 -17.29 -13.38
CA GLY A 41 3.81 -17.62 -14.15
C GLY A 41 2.54 -16.87 -13.75
N LYS A 42 2.56 -16.01 -12.72
CA LYS A 42 1.41 -15.15 -12.41
C LYS A 42 1.59 -13.81 -13.13
N ALA A 43 0.75 -13.54 -14.13
CA ALA A 43 0.64 -12.21 -14.71
C ALA A 43 0.21 -11.25 -13.60
N ILE A 44 1.12 -10.38 -13.16
CA ILE A 44 0.71 -9.13 -12.52
C ILE A 44 -0.07 -8.37 -13.60
N SER A 45 -1.04 -7.56 -13.22
CA SER A 45 -1.54 -6.50 -14.10
C SER A 45 -0.38 -5.54 -14.42
N THR A 46 0.54 -5.97 -15.27
CA THR A 46 1.50 -5.10 -15.92
C THR A 46 0.65 -4.08 -16.63
N ALA A 47 0.83 -2.79 -16.33
CA ALA A 47 0.20 -1.74 -17.11
C ALA A 47 0.45 -2.06 -18.59
N CYS A 48 -0.58 -1.97 -19.44
CA CYS A 48 -0.42 -2.25 -20.86
C CYS A 48 0.81 -1.49 -21.36
N ASN A 49 1.76 -2.21 -21.95
CA ASN A 49 2.94 -1.60 -22.54
C ASN A 49 2.48 -0.79 -23.75
N LEU A 50 2.17 0.49 -23.54
CA LEU A 50 1.69 1.41 -24.57
C LEU A 50 2.69 1.52 -25.74
N LEU A 51 3.97 1.28 -25.46
CA LEU A 51 5.05 1.39 -26.42
C LEU A 51 5.26 0.11 -27.23
N ASN A 52 4.78 -1.06 -26.78
CA ASN A 52 5.07 -2.36 -27.39
C ASN A 52 6.55 -2.59 -27.73
N ARG A 53 7.48 -2.04 -26.91
CA ARG A 53 8.94 -2.05 -27.16
C ARG A 53 9.38 -1.32 -28.44
N ASN A 54 8.58 -0.40 -28.97
CA ASN A 54 8.97 0.50 -30.05
C ASN A 54 9.76 1.69 -29.49
N PHE A 55 11.08 1.59 -29.51
CA PHE A 55 11.97 2.63 -28.98
C PHE A 55 12.39 3.67 -30.03
N ASN A 56 11.66 3.78 -31.15
CA ASN A 56 11.92 4.74 -32.22
C ASN A 56 10.89 5.87 -32.17
N PRO A 57 11.16 6.97 -31.43
CA PRO A 57 10.29 8.14 -31.42
C PRO A 57 10.35 8.88 -32.77
N LEU A 58 9.24 9.50 -33.18
CA LEU A 58 9.17 10.30 -34.40
C LEU A 58 9.64 11.75 -34.14
N ALA A 59 9.50 12.23 -32.91
CA ALA A 59 9.96 13.55 -32.47
C ALA A 59 10.56 13.51 -31.05
N PRO A 60 11.42 14.48 -30.68
CA PRO A 60 11.89 14.64 -29.30
C PRO A 60 10.73 14.81 -28.30
N ASN A 61 10.88 14.27 -27.09
CA ASN A 61 9.91 14.34 -25.98
C ASN A 61 8.59 13.57 -26.15
N GLU A 62 8.47 12.67 -27.12
CA GLU A 62 7.28 11.81 -27.24
C GLU A 62 7.27 10.64 -26.24
N VAL A 63 8.44 10.11 -25.92
CA VAL A 63 8.60 8.93 -25.06
C VAL A 63 9.74 9.17 -24.10
N TRP A 64 9.46 9.05 -22.80
CA TRP A 64 10.49 9.09 -21.76
C TRP A 64 10.65 7.68 -21.18
N THR A 65 11.79 7.07 -21.44
CA THR A 65 12.19 5.82 -20.79
C THR A 65 12.99 6.14 -19.52
N GLY A 66 12.46 5.77 -18.36
CA GLY A 66 13.20 5.75 -17.10
C GLY A 66 13.56 4.32 -16.71
N GLU A 67 14.81 4.08 -16.32
CA GLU A 67 15.21 2.85 -15.64
C GLU A 67 14.77 2.92 -14.16
N ILE A 68 14.39 1.77 -13.58
CA ILE A 68 14.07 1.59 -12.14
C ILE A 68 15.10 0.66 -11.52
#